data_AF-A0A1Z4M373-F1
#
_entry.id   AF-A0A1Z4M373-F1
#
_cell.length_a   1.000
_cell.length_b   1.000
_cell.length_c   1.000
_cell.angle_alpha   90.00
_cell.angle_beta   90.00
_cell.angle_gamma   90.00
#
_symmetry.space_group_name_H-M   'P 1'
#
loop_
_entity.id
_entity.type
_entity.pdbx_description
1 polymer ?
#
loop_
_entity_poly.entity_id
_entity_poly.type
_entity_poly.pdbx_seq_one_letter_code
_entity_poly.pdbx_strand_id
1 'polypeptide(L)'
;MSENIHNLQQLANFYKNASLVNQRIGYSKRQEAEKFAILAIQNPEHRDECLIQEQEYLRRATARETIAERQLEYARICENPVNEYQNIINNLIDLLNRIRICQETQCSNNACQEILNLIETYCLKDSHMYEDYLQCCGHIN
;
A
#
# COMPACT_ATOMS: atom_id res chain seq x y z
N MET A 1 9.15 6.54 -12.69
CA MET A 1 7.88 6.23 -12.01
C MET A 1 6.78 6.90 -12.81
N SER A 2 5.74 6.19 -13.25
CA SER A 2 4.66 6.83 -13.99
C SER A 2 3.92 7.81 -13.09
N GLU A 3 3.42 8.92 -13.66
CA GLU A 3 2.68 9.96 -12.93
C GLU A 3 1.50 9.37 -12.15
N ASN A 4 0.84 8.36 -12.69
CA ASN A 4 -0.26 7.64 -12.04
C ASN A 4 0.18 6.89 -10.77
N ILE A 5 1.35 6.25 -10.75
CA ILE A 5 1.87 5.55 -9.57
C ILE A 5 2.24 6.55 -8.47
N HIS A 6 2.82 7.69 -8.86
CA HIS A 6 3.10 8.77 -7.91
C HIS A 6 1.81 9.30 -7.26
N ASN A 7 0.77 9.54 -8.08
CA ASN A 7 -0.52 10.04 -7.60
C ASN A 7 -1.21 9.04 -6.67
N LEU A 8 -1.16 7.74 -6.97
CA LEU A 8 -1.68 6.69 -6.10
C LEU A 8 -0.95 6.65 -4.75
N GLN A 9 0.37 6.81 -4.75
CA GLN A 9 1.15 6.85 -3.52
C GLN A 9 0.84 8.10 -2.67
N GLN A 10 0.67 9.27 -3.30
CA GLN A 10 0.23 10.48 -2.60
C GLN A 10 -1.19 10.32 -2.01
N LEU A 11 -2.10 9.71 -2.76
CA LEU A 11 -3.48 9.47 -2.33
C LEU A 11 -3.56 8.46 -1.17
N ALA A 12 -2.73 7.41 -1.20
CA ALA A 12 -2.60 6.47 -0.08
C ALA A 12 -2.17 7.20 1.21
N ASN A 13 -1.15 8.06 1.11
CA ASN A 13 -0.67 8.85 2.25
C ASN A 13 -1.73 9.83 2.77
N PHE A 14 -2.47 10.47 1.86
CA PHE A 14 -3.59 11.34 2.23
C PHE A 14 -4.63 10.58 3.06
N TYR A 15 -5.07 9.40 2.60
CA TYR A 15 -6.07 8.61 3.32
C TYR A 15 -5.56 8.07 4.66
N LYS A 16 -4.29 7.65 4.75
CA LYS A 16 -3.65 7.26 6.02
C LYS A 16 -3.68 8.40 7.04
N ASN A 17 -3.29 9.60 6.62
CA ASN A 17 -3.31 10.78 7.48
C ASN A 17 -4.74 11.15 7.90
N ALA A 18 -5.70 11.13 6.98
CA ALA A 18 -7.10 11.40 7.28
C ALA A 18 -7.68 10.38 8.28
N SER A 19 -7.29 9.11 8.16
CA SER A 19 -7.69 8.06 9.12
C SER A 19 -7.15 8.34 10.52
N LEU A 20 -5.86 8.65 10.65
CA LEU A 20 -5.25 9.01 11.94
C LEU A 20 -5.97 10.19 12.61
N VAL A 21 -6.37 11.20 11.84
CA VAL A 21 -7.14 12.33 12.34
C VAL A 21 -8.49 11.87 12.88
N ASN A 22 -9.23 11.04 12.14
CA ASN A 22 -10.52 10.53 12.61
C ASN A 22 -10.39 9.59 13.82
N GLN A 23 -9.34 8.78 13.91
CA GLN A 23 -9.05 7.98 15.10
C GLN A 23 -8.84 8.86 16.34
N ARG A 24 -8.05 9.93 16.23
CA ARG A 24 -7.82 10.88 17.33
C ARG A 24 -9.12 11.56 17.77
N ILE A 25 -9.95 11.98 16.82
CA ILE A 25 -11.26 12.57 17.11
C ILE A 25 -12.15 11.53 17.80
N GLY A 26 -12.23 10.30 17.29
CA GLY A 26 -13.00 9.21 17.89
C GLY A 26 -12.59 8.94 19.33
N TYR A 27 -11.29 8.83 19.58
CA TYR A 27 -10.72 8.68 20.92
C TYR A 27 -11.11 9.82 21.86
N SER A 28 -10.96 11.07 21.43
CA SER A 28 -11.40 12.23 22.23
C SER A 28 -12.89 12.18 22.55
N LYS A 29 -13.74 11.72 21.62
CA LYS A 29 -15.19 11.56 21.89
C LYS A 29 -15.47 10.45 22.89
N ARG A 30 -14.69 9.36 22.94
CA ARG A 30 -14.80 8.36 24.00
C ARG A 30 -14.43 8.93 25.37
N GLN A 31 -13.38 9.75 25.44
CA GLN A 31 -13.01 10.42 26.69
C GLN A 31 -14.11 11.37 27.17
N GLU A 32 -14.79 12.09 26.27
CA GLU A 32 -15.95 12.90 26.64
C GLU A 32 -17.11 12.02 27.14
N ALA A 33 -17.39 10.88 26.50
CA ALA A 33 -18.41 9.94 26.99
C ALA A 33 -18.10 9.45 28.40
N GLU A 34 -16.84 9.09 28.68
CA GLU A 34 -16.40 8.64 30.01
C GLU A 34 -16.61 9.74 31.08
N LYS A 35 -16.36 11.01 30.74
CA LYS A 35 -16.66 12.13 31.65
C LYS A 35 -18.16 12.19 31.99
N PHE A 36 -19.04 12.02 31.01
CA PHE A 36 -20.49 12.01 31.25
C PHE A 36 -20.94 10.78 32.05
N ALA A 37 -20.33 9.61 31.85
CA ALA A 37 -20.57 8.44 32.69
C ALA A 37 -20.19 8.70 34.16
N ILE A 38 -19.04 9.34 34.41
CA ILE A 38 -18.60 9.73 35.75
C ILE A 38 -19.55 10.78 36.36
N LEU A 39 -19.95 11.79 35.59
CA LEU A 39 -20.89 12.82 36.06
C LEU A 39 -22.25 12.23 36.46
N ALA A 40 -22.74 11.23 35.74
CA ALA A 40 -23.98 10.52 36.06
C ALA A 40 -23.93 9.80 37.42
N ILE A 41 -22.74 9.32 37.82
CA ILE A 41 -22.50 8.70 39.14
C ILE A 41 -22.44 9.78 40.23
N GLN A 42 -21.79 10.90 39.94
CA GLN A 42 -21.57 11.98 40.90
C GLN A 42 -22.82 12.83 41.16
N ASN A 43 -23.74 12.93 40.19
CA ASN A 43 -24.94 13.76 40.24
C ASN A 43 -26.19 12.92 39.86
N PRO A 44 -26.70 12.09 40.78
CA PRO A 44 -27.81 11.16 40.51
C PRO A 44 -29.09 11.84 40.01
N GLU A 45 -29.32 13.09 40.40
CA GLU A 45 -30.46 13.92 39.98
C GLU A 45 -30.41 14.33 38.50
N HIS A 46 -29.23 14.33 37.88
CA HIS A 46 -29.01 14.62 36.46
C HIS A 46 -28.62 13.37 35.66
N ARG A 47 -28.82 12.18 36.24
CA ARG A 47 -28.34 10.91 35.66
C ARG A 47 -28.83 10.69 34.23
N ASP A 48 -30.12 10.88 33.97
CA ASP A 48 -30.70 10.60 32.66
C ASP A 48 -30.15 11.55 31.58
N GLU A 49 -29.96 12.82 31.90
CA GLU A 49 -29.34 13.80 31.00
C GLU A 49 -27.88 13.44 30.70
N CYS A 50 -27.12 13.02 31.72
CA CYS A 50 -25.73 12.59 31.55
C CYS A 50 -25.62 11.33 30.69
N LEU A 51 -26.49 10.33 30.89
CA LEU A 51 -26.51 9.10 30.10
C LEU A 51 -26.86 9.37 28.63
N ILE A 52 -27.77 10.31 28.34
CA ILE A 52 -28.08 10.73 26.97
C ILE A 52 -26.83 11.34 26.30
N GLN A 53 -26.09 12.19 27.00
CA GLN A 53 -24.86 12.79 26.46
C GLN A 53 -23.78 11.73 26.24
N GLU A 54 -23.56 10.82 27.20
CA GLU A 54 -22.64 9.70 27.05
C GLU A 54 -22.92 8.91 25.76
N GLN A 55 -24.18 8.50 25.55
CA GLN A 55 -24.58 7.75 24.36
C GLN A 55 -24.35 8.53 23.07
N GLU A 56 -24.63 9.84 23.05
CA GLU A 56 -24.38 10.68 21.89
C GLU A 56 -22.88 10.80 21.57
N TYR A 57 -22.03 10.93 22.59
CA TYR A 57 -20.58 10.95 22.41
C TYR A 57 -20.04 9.60 21.93
N LEU A 58 -20.55 8.48 22.45
CA LEU A 58 -20.22 7.14 21.97
C LEU A 58 -20.62 6.96 20.50
N ARG A 59 -21.83 7.38 20.11
CA ARG A 59 -22.30 7.32 18.72
C ARG A 59 -21.39 8.12 17.78
N ARG A 60 -20.98 9.31 18.20
CA ARG A 60 -20.04 10.15 17.44
C ARG A 60 -18.66 9.51 17.34
N ALA A 61 -18.17 8.89 18.42
CA ALA A 61 -16.89 8.18 18.42
C ALA A 61 -16.91 7.04 17.39
N THR A 62 -17.93 6.19 17.45
CA THR A 62 -18.09 5.06 16.51
C THR A 62 -18.16 5.53 15.07
N ALA A 63 -18.92 6.59 14.77
CA ALA A 63 -18.99 7.14 13.42
C ALA A 63 -17.60 7.58 12.89
N ARG A 64 -16.76 8.17 13.74
CA ARG A 64 -15.40 8.58 13.38
C ARG A 64 -14.48 7.38 13.16
N GLU A 65 -14.59 6.36 14.00
CA GLU A 65 -13.83 5.12 13.87
C GLU A 65 -14.17 4.41 12.55
N THR A 66 -15.45 4.31 12.19
CA THR A 66 -15.88 3.75 10.90
C THR A 66 -15.35 4.53 9.70
N ILE A 67 -15.33 5.87 9.78
CA ILE A 67 -14.73 6.70 8.72
C ILE A 67 -13.23 6.41 8.61
N ALA A 68 -12.54 6.30 9.75
CA ALA A 68 -11.11 6.02 9.78
C ALA A 68 -10.77 4.64 9.18
N GLU A 69 -11.58 3.62 9.45
CA GLU A 69 -11.43 2.28 8.89
C GLU A 69 -11.57 2.29 7.37
N ARG A 70 -12.63 2.93 6.84
CA ARG A 70 -12.84 3.07 5.39
C ARG A 70 -11.70 3.82 4.71
N GLN A 71 -11.14 4.84 5.37
CA GLN A 71 -9.99 5.57 4.85
C GLN A 71 -8.73 4.67 4.79
N LEU A 72 -8.51 3.78 5.77
CA LEU A 72 -7.42 2.81 5.69
C LEU A 72 -7.63 1.80 4.56
N GLU A 73 -8.87 1.38 4.31
CA GLU A 73 -9.20 0.51 3.18
C GLU A 73 -8.87 1.18 1.85
N TYR A 74 -9.28 2.45 1.66
CA TYR A 74 -8.92 3.21 0.47
C TYR A 74 -7.41 3.40 0.31
N ALA A 75 -6.68 3.63 1.40
CA ALA A 75 -5.22 3.67 1.35
C ALA A 75 -4.61 2.36 0.84
N ARG A 76 -5.09 1.20 1.33
CA ARG A 76 -4.61 -0.11 0.87
C ARG A 76 -4.88 -0.35 -0.61
N ILE A 77 -6.06 0.05 -1.10
CA ILE A 77 -6.42 -0.04 -2.52
C ILE A 77 -5.44 0.79 -3.36
N CYS A 78 -5.06 1.98 -2.89
CA CYS A 78 -4.11 2.84 -3.60
C CYS A 78 -2.68 2.28 -3.56
N GLU A 79 -2.28 1.56 -2.50
CA GLU A 79 -0.93 0.99 -2.38
C GLU A 79 -0.71 -0.28 -3.19
N ASN A 80 -1.77 -1.07 -3.45
CA ASN A 80 -1.59 -2.34 -4.13
C ASN A 80 -0.95 -2.20 -5.54
N PRO A 81 -1.44 -1.30 -6.42
CA PRO A 81 -0.79 -1.08 -7.72
C PRO A 81 0.63 -0.51 -7.60
N VAL A 82 0.91 0.28 -6.56
CA VAL A 82 2.27 0.82 -6.31
C VAL A 82 3.23 -0.33 -5.98
N ASN A 83 2.82 -1.26 -5.11
CA ASN A 83 3.62 -2.42 -4.72
C ASN A 83 3.83 -3.38 -5.91
N GLU A 84 2.77 -3.66 -6.67
CA GLU A 84 2.86 -4.49 -7.88
C GLU A 84 3.82 -3.87 -8.91
N TYR A 85 3.73 -2.56 -9.15
CA TYR A 85 4.62 -1.85 -10.05
C TYR A 85 6.07 -1.83 -9.56
N GLN A 86 6.29 -1.63 -8.27
CA GLN A 86 7.64 -1.67 -7.68
C GLN A 86 8.26 -3.07 -7.78
N ASN A 87 7.46 -4.13 -7.59
CA ASN A 87 7.91 -5.51 -7.78
C ASN A 87 8.31 -5.77 -9.24
N ILE A 88 7.51 -5.29 -10.20
CA ILE A 88 7.87 -5.39 -11.62
C ILE A 88 9.20 -4.67 -11.88
N ILE A 89 9.39 -3.44 -11.40
CA ILE A 89 10.66 -2.72 -11.54
C ILE A 89 11.83 -3.51 -10.95
N ASN A 90 11.67 -4.03 -9.73
CA ASN A 90 12.74 -4.78 -9.07
C ASN A 90 13.10 -6.05 -9.87
N ASN A 91 12.09 -6.76 -10.38
CA ASN A 91 12.29 -7.94 -11.22
C ASN A 91 12.98 -7.58 -12.55
N LEU A 92 12.64 -6.43 -13.14
CA LEU A 92 13.31 -5.93 -14.34
C LEU A 92 14.77 -5.55 -14.08
N ILE A 93 15.07 -4.94 -12.93
CA ILE A 93 16.45 -4.64 -12.53
C ILE A 93 17.25 -5.93 -12.30
N ASP A 94 16.66 -6.93 -11.64
CA ASP A 94 17.29 -8.25 -11.47
C ASP A 94 17.56 -8.91 -12.82
N LEU A 95 16.60 -8.86 -13.74
CA LEU A 95 16.75 -9.36 -15.10
C LEU A 95 17.90 -8.66 -15.84
N LEU A 96 17.99 -7.33 -15.79
CA LEU A 96 19.09 -6.58 -16.40
C LEU A 96 20.45 -6.95 -15.79
N ASN A 97 20.53 -7.14 -14.47
CA ASN A 97 21.75 -7.58 -13.81
C ASN A 97 22.16 -9.00 -14.24
N ARG A 98 21.19 -9.92 -14.36
CA ARG A 98 21.44 -11.27 -14.87
C ARG A 98 21.95 -11.24 -16.30
N ILE A 99 21.32 -10.47 -17.19
CA ILE A 99 21.78 -10.24 -18.57
C ILE A 99 23.23 -9.76 -18.58
N ARG A 100 23.57 -8.73 -17.79
CA ARG A 100 24.92 -8.18 -17.72
C ARG A 100 25.95 -9.20 -17.24
N ILE A 101 25.69 -9.90 -16.14
CA ILE A 101 26.60 -10.92 -15.60
C ILE A 101 26.84 -12.02 -16.65
N CYS A 102 25.76 -12.43 -17.32
CA CYS A 102 25.76 -13.46 -18.34
C CYS A 102 26.64 -13.03 -19.55
N GLN A 103 26.55 -11.75 -19.96
CA GLN A 103 27.43 -11.17 -20.98
C GLN A 103 28.90 -11.10 -20.56
N GLU A 104 29.19 -10.77 -19.30
CA GLU A 104 30.57 -10.66 -18.78
C GLU A 104 31.26 -12.01 -18.58
N THR A 105 30.50 -13.07 -18.28
CA THR A 105 31.05 -14.35 -17.79
C THR A 105 30.82 -15.56 -18.70
N GLN A 106 30.15 -15.40 -19.83
CA GLN A 106 29.72 -16.52 -20.69
C GLN A 106 28.97 -17.61 -19.90
N CYS A 107 27.75 -17.27 -19.55
CA CYS A 107 26.75 -18.11 -18.91
C CYS A 107 26.39 -19.39 -19.67
N SER A 108 25.88 -20.39 -18.94
CA SER A 108 25.44 -21.67 -19.50
C SER A 108 24.12 -21.54 -20.28
N ASN A 109 23.85 -22.48 -21.19
CA ASN A 109 22.61 -22.52 -21.98
C ASN A 109 21.34 -22.48 -21.10
N ASN A 110 21.34 -23.13 -19.94
CA ASN A 110 20.19 -23.10 -19.02
C ASN A 110 19.94 -21.70 -18.45
N ALA A 111 21.00 -21.00 -18.05
CA ALA A 111 20.89 -19.62 -17.57
C ALA A 111 20.42 -18.67 -18.69
N CYS A 112 20.91 -18.89 -19.91
CA CYS A 112 20.45 -18.18 -21.11
C CYS A 112 18.95 -18.38 -21.37
N GLN A 113 18.46 -19.61 -21.25
CA GLN A 113 17.06 -19.93 -21.51
C GLN A 113 16.12 -19.39 -20.41
N GLU A 114 16.56 -19.41 -19.14
CA GLU A 114 15.83 -18.77 -18.05
C GLU A 114 15.69 -17.26 -18.27
N ILE A 115 16.75 -16.59 -18.70
CA ILE A 115 16.74 -15.14 -18.95
C ILE A 115 15.88 -14.80 -20.17
N LEU A 116 15.94 -15.59 -21.25
CA LEU A 116 15.05 -15.42 -22.40
C LEU A 116 13.57 -15.55 -22.00
N ASN A 117 13.21 -16.58 -21.23
CA ASN A 117 11.85 -16.77 -20.72
C ASN A 117 11.37 -15.57 -19.88
N LEU A 118 12.26 -14.99 -19.06
CA LEU A 118 11.94 -13.79 -18.29
C LEU A 118 11.73 -12.57 -19.20
N ILE A 119 12.55 -12.40 -20.25
CA ILE A 119 12.37 -11.33 -21.25
C ILE A 119 11.03 -11.47 -21.98
N GLU A 120 10.62 -12.69 -22.35
CA GLU A 120 9.29 -12.93 -22.94
C GLU A 120 8.16 -12.58 -21.96
N THR A 121 8.29 -13.03 -20.70
CA THR A 121 7.29 -12.81 -19.65
C THR A 121 7.03 -11.32 -19.40
N TYR A 122 8.08 -10.49 -19.50
CA TYR A 122 7.96 -9.04 -19.37
C TYR A 122 7.70 -8.30 -20.70
N CYS A 123 7.45 -9.02 -21.79
CA CYS A 123 7.21 -8.46 -23.12
C CYS A 123 8.34 -7.53 -23.60
N LEU A 124 9.59 -7.83 -23.25
CA LEU A 124 10.77 -7.02 -23.57
C LEU A 124 11.50 -7.49 -24.86
N LYS A 125 10.84 -8.30 -25.69
CA LYS A 125 11.39 -8.85 -26.93
C LYS A 125 11.83 -7.78 -27.93
N ASP A 126 11.17 -6.63 -27.94
CA ASP A 126 11.50 -5.53 -28.86
C ASP A 126 12.54 -4.55 -28.29
N SER A 127 13.18 -4.89 -27.16
CA SER A 127 14.19 -4.04 -26.56
C SER A 127 15.58 -4.30 -27.16
N HIS A 128 16.38 -3.24 -27.32
CA HIS A 128 17.77 -3.35 -27.78
C HIS A 128 18.61 -4.33 -26.92
N MET A 129 18.32 -4.38 -25.61
CA MET A 129 18.97 -5.30 -24.67
C MET A 129 18.70 -6.79 -25.01
N TYR A 130 17.54 -7.11 -25.61
CA TYR A 130 17.21 -8.47 -26.01
C TYR A 130 17.98 -8.92 -27.26
N GLU A 131 18.11 -8.03 -28.25
CA GLU A 131 18.88 -8.31 -29.47
C GLU A 131 20.37 -8.55 -29.15
N ASP A 132 20.95 -7.71 -28.30
CA ASP A 132 22.34 -7.86 -27.83
C ASP A 132 22.53 -9.15 -27.01
N TYR A 133 21.52 -9.52 -26.22
CA TYR A 133 21.57 -10.73 -25.41
C TYR A 133 21.49 -12.02 -26.24
N LEU A 134 20.65 -12.05 -27.28
CA LEU A 134 20.58 -13.15 -28.25
C LEU A 134 21.91 -13.40 -28.95
N GLN A 135 22.65 -12.34 -29.26
CA GLN A 135 23.99 -12.45 -29.87
C GLN A 135 25.02 -13.01 -28.89
N CYS A 136 24.85 -12.77 -27.59
CA CYS A 136 25.80 -13.17 -26.55
C CYS A 136 25.62 -14.62 -26.07
N CYS A 137 24.38 -15.09 -25.94
CA CYS A 137 24.10 -16.46 -25.53
C CYS A 137 24.46 -17.53 -26.59
N GLY A 138 24.86 -17.10 -27.79
CA GLY A 138 25.03 -17.99 -28.93
C GLY A 138 23.69 -18.60 -29.35
N HIS A 139 23.63 -19.16 -30.56
CA HIS A 139 22.47 -19.94 -30.97
C HIS A 139 22.29 -21.09 -29.96
N ILE A 140 21.37 -20.92 -29.02
CA ILE A 140 20.81 -22.02 -28.23
C ILE A 140 20.22 -22.97 -29.27
N ASN A 141 20.94 -24.06 -29.54
CA ASN A 141 20.45 -25.17 -30.35
C ASN A 141 19.33 -25.90 -29.61
#